data_AF-A0A377VZG5-F1
#
_entry.id   AF-A0A377VZG5-F1
#
_cell.length_a   1.000
_cell.length_b   1.000
_cell.length_c   1.000
_cell.angle_alpha   90.00
_cell.angle_beta   90.00
_cell.angle_gamma   90.00
#
_symmetry.space_group_name_H-M   'P 1'
#
loop_
_entity.id
_entity.type
_entity.pdbx_description
1 polymer ?
#
loop_
_entity_poly.entity_id
_entity_poly.type
_entity_poly.pdbx_seq_one_letter_code
_entity_poly.pdbx_strand_id
1 'polypeptide(L)'
;MERQLAALPRAETARVALSASRIIVARDLAQCVAISNLYGPEHLIIQTRQARELVDNITSAGSVFLGDWSPESAGDYASGTNHVLPTYGYTATCSSLGLADFQKRMTVQELSRDGFAALASTIEILAAAERLDAHKNAVTLRVAALKEQA
;
A
#
# COMPACT_ATOMS: atom_id res chain seq x y z
N MET A 1 6.51 2.65 -32.72
CA MET A 1 7.45 3.42 -31.87
C MET A 1 8.30 4.38 -32.69
N GLU A 2 9.13 3.91 -33.62
CA GLU A 2 10.05 4.76 -34.41
C GLU A 2 9.38 5.94 -35.12
N ARG A 3 8.24 5.72 -35.78
CA ARG A 3 7.48 6.77 -36.46
C ARG A 3 7.01 7.89 -35.52
N GLN A 4 6.58 7.54 -34.31
CA GLN A 4 6.12 8.53 -33.33
C GLN A 4 7.32 9.29 -32.73
N LEU A 5 8.40 8.57 -32.39
CA LEU A 5 9.62 9.18 -31.86
C LEU A 5 10.20 10.23 -32.81
N ALA A 6 10.20 9.97 -34.12
CA ALA A 6 10.68 10.91 -35.13
C ALA A 6 9.84 12.20 -35.24
N ALA A 7 8.58 12.16 -34.82
CA ALA A 7 7.67 13.30 -34.84
C ALA A 7 7.73 14.15 -33.55
N LEU A 8 8.43 13.69 -32.50
CA LEU A 8 8.51 14.42 -31.24
C LEU A 8 9.47 15.62 -31.35
N PRO A 9 9.04 16.85 -31.01
CA PRO A 9 9.90 18.03 -31.04
C PRO A 9 11.16 17.92 -30.16
N ARG A 10 11.08 17.11 -29.09
CA ARG A 10 12.16 16.88 -28.13
C ARG A 10 12.40 15.37 -27.94
N ALA A 11 12.81 14.69 -29.00
CA ALA A 11 12.95 13.23 -29.02
C ALA A 11 14.18 12.68 -28.26
N GLU A 12 15.15 13.51 -27.89
CA GLU A 12 16.45 13.03 -27.36
C GLU A 12 16.32 12.26 -26.05
N THR A 13 15.61 12.81 -25.06
CA THR A 13 15.38 12.13 -23.78
C THR A 13 14.63 10.81 -23.96
N ALA A 14 13.61 10.80 -24.82
CA ALA A 14 12.85 9.58 -25.12
C ALA A 14 13.74 8.53 -25.80
N ARG A 15 14.62 8.93 -26.72
CA ARG A 15 15.57 8.03 -27.39
C ARG A 15 16.52 7.35 -26.39
N VAL A 16 17.06 8.10 -25.45
CA VAL A 16 17.92 7.55 -24.39
C VAL A 16 17.15 6.57 -23.53
N ALA A 17 15.95 6.93 -23.04
CA ALA A 17 15.13 6.03 -22.23
C ALA A 17 14.77 4.73 -22.98
N LEU A 18 14.45 4.83 -24.28
CA LEU A 18 14.12 3.69 -25.12
C LEU A 18 15.28 2.70 -25.31
N SER A 19 16.54 3.13 -25.15
CA SER A 19 17.70 2.22 -25.19
C SER A 19 17.70 1.18 -24.07
N ALA A 20 17.01 1.45 -22.96
CA ALA A 20 16.80 0.53 -21.84
C ALA A 20 15.43 -0.18 -21.87
N SER A 21 14.57 0.15 -22.86
CA SER A 21 13.25 -0.45 -23.01
C SER A 21 13.33 -1.91 -23.41
N ARG A 22 12.28 -2.68 -23.09
CA ARG A 22 12.21 -4.12 -23.34
C ARG A 22 10.86 -4.45 -23.94
N ILE A 23 10.87 -5.19 -25.05
CA ILE A 23 9.67 -5.81 -25.61
C ILE A 23 9.78 -7.29 -25.31
N ILE A 24 8.87 -7.78 -24.47
CA ILE A 24 8.88 -9.17 -24.01
C ILE A 24 7.65 -9.86 -24.59
N VAL A 25 7.87 -10.91 -25.38
CA VAL A 25 6.79 -11.78 -25.87
C VAL A 25 6.61 -12.90 -24.84
N ALA A 26 5.51 -12.83 -24.10
CA ALA A 26 5.10 -13.89 -23.18
C ALA A 26 4.25 -14.93 -23.89
N ARG A 27 4.11 -16.11 -23.29
CA ARG A 27 3.26 -17.21 -23.80
C ARG A 27 1.78 -16.85 -23.76
N ASP A 28 1.34 -16.18 -22.69
CA ASP A 28 -0.05 -15.83 -22.42
C ASP A 28 -0.15 -14.65 -21.42
N LEU A 29 -1.38 -14.20 -21.15
CA LEU A 29 -1.64 -13.10 -20.22
C LEU A 29 -1.31 -13.45 -18.76
N ALA A 30 -1.41 -14.72 -18.36
CA ALA A 30 -1.06 -15.13 -17.01
C ALA A 30 0.45 -14.95 -16.76
N GLN A 31 1.28 -15.28 -17.75
CA GLN A 31 2.71 -15.00 -17.70
C GLN A 31 3.01 -13.51 -17.74
N CYS A 32 2.28 -12.70 -18.51
CA CYS A 32 2.41 -11.23 -18.47
C CYS A 32 2.16 -10.68 -17.06
N VAL A 33 1.08 -11.12 -16.41
CA VAL A 33 0.73 -10.74 -15.04
C VAL A 33 1.84 -11.15 -14.06
N ALA A 34 2.33 -12.38 -14.15
CA ALA A 34 3.41 -12.87 -13.28
C ALA A 34 4.70 -12.04 -13.42
N ILE A 35 5.08 -11.70 -14.66
CA ILE A 35 6.25 -10.84 -14.93
C ILE A 35 6.02 -9.44 -14.34
N SER A 36 4.84 -8.86 -14.54
CA SER A 36 4.50 -7.54 -14.01
C SER A 36 4.52 -7.51 -12.48
N ASN A 37 3.94 -8.51 -11.82
CA ASN A 37 3.92 -8.61 -10.37
C ASN A 37 5.32 -8.77 -9.78
N LEU A 38 6.20 -9.52 -10.46
CA LEU A 38 7.60 -9.63 -10.05
C LEU A 38 8.34 -8.29 -10.18
N TYR A 39 8.00 -7.50 -11.20
CA TYR A 39 8.63 -6.21 -11.47
C TYR A 39 8.11 -5.07 -10.58
N GLY A 40 6.81 -5.07 -10.26
CA GLY A 40 6.15 -4.02 -9.48
C GLY A 40 6.25 -2.64 -10.15
N PRO A 41 5.69 -2.43 -11.35
CA PRO A 41 5.85 -1.18 -12.08
C PRO A 41 5.20 0.01 -11.38
N GLU A 42 5.78 1.20 -11.54
CA GLU A 42 5.16 2.47 -11.12
C GLU A 42 3.79 2.65 -11.80
N HIS A 43 3.75 2.57 -13.13
CA HIS A 43 2.54 2.60 -13.93
C HIS A 43 2.32 1.24 -14.63
N LEU A 44 1.16 0.63 -14.44
CA LEU A 44 0.73 -0.57 -15.16
C LEU A 44 -0.42 -0.23 -16.10
N ILE A 45 -0.20 -0.35 -17.41
CA ILE A 45 -1.23 -0.15 -18.43
C ILE A 45 -1.66 -1.51 -18.98
N ILE A 46 -2.95 -1.84 -18.86
CA ILE A 46 -3.53 -3.11 -19.30
C ILE A 46 -4.44 -2.86 -20.51
N GLN A 47 -3.86 -2.94 -21.71
CA GLN A 47 -4.58 -2.88 -22.99
C GLN A 47 -4.92 -4.29 -23.48
N THR A 48 -5.87 -4.93 -22.80
CA THR A 48 -6.40 -6.26 -23.16
C THR A 48 -7.92 -6.23 -23.19
N ARG A 49 -8.55 -7.21 -23.86
CA ARG A 49 -10.02 -7.25 -24.02
C ARG A 49 -10.79 -7.31 -22.70
N GLN A 50 -10.22 -7.97 -21.68
CA GLN A 50 -10.83 -8.13 -20.35
C GLN A 50 -9.92 -7.56 -19.26
N ALA A 51 -9.38 -6.35 -19.48
CA ALA A 51 -8.39 -5.71 -18.61
C ALA A 51 -8.80 -5.68 -17.13
N ARG A 52 -10.08 -5.43 -16.84
CA ARG A 52 -10.61 -5.33 -15.48
C ARG A 52 -10.53 -6.66 -14.71
N GLU A 53 -10.70 -7.79 -15.38
CA GLU A 53 -10.63 -9.12 -14.75
C GLU A 53 -9.21 -9.48 -14.30
N LEU A 54 -8.20 -8.85 -14.90
CA LEU A 54 -6.80 -9.10 -14.53
C LEU A 54 -6.40 -8.39 -13.23
N VAL A 55 -7.14 -7.35 -12.82
CA VAL A 55 -6.80 -6.51 -11.65
C VAL A 55 -6.71 -7.34 -10.37
N ASP A 56 -7.61 -8.31 -10.18
CA ASP A 56 -7.62 -9.18 -8.99
C ASP A 56 -6.35 -10.04 -8.88
N ASN A 57 -5.62 -10.22 -9.99
CA ASN A 57 -4.35 -10.94 -10.04
C ASN A 57 -3.13 -10.00 -9.97
N ILE A 58 -3.31 -8.68 -9.94
CA ILE A 58 -2.20 -7.73 -9.80
C ILE A 58 -1.88 -7.53 -8.33
N THR A 59 -0.67 -7.90 -7.92
CA THR A 59 -0.23 -7.84 -6.52
C THR A 59 0.70 -6.66 -6.24
N SER A 60 1.30 -6.07 -7.27
CA SER A 60 2.19 -4.91 -7.12
C SER A 60 2.17 -4.01 -8.36
N ALA A 61 1.72 -2.78 -8.17
CA ALA A 61 1.79 -1.66 -9.12
C ALA A 61 1.54 -0.35 -8.36
N GLY A 62 2.09 0.78 -8.83
CA GLY A 62 1.82 2.10 -8.23
C GLY A 62 0.42 2.62 -8.60
N SER A 63 0.13 2.69 -9.90
CA SER A 63 -1.18 3.02 -10.46
C SER A 63 -1.50 2.17 -11.69
N VAL A 64 -2.78 1.82 -11.87
CA VAL A 64 -3.24 0.87 -12.90
C VAL A 64 -4.24 1.53 -13.84
N PHE A 65 -3.98 1.41 -15.15
CA PHE A 65 -4.77 1.98 -16.23
C PHE A 65 -5.40 0.87 -17.08
N LEU A 66 -6.71 0.96 -17.35
CA LEU A 66 -7.47 -0.13 -17.96
C LEU A 66 -8.05 0.25 -19.32
N GLY A 67 -7.74 -0.57 -20.33
CA GLY A 67 -8.31 -0.46 -21.68
C GLY A 67 -7.79 0.70 -22.51
N ASP A 68 -8.32 0.79 -23.73
CA ASP A 68 -7.77 1.64 -24.80
C ASP A 68 -7.85 3.15 -24.51
N TRP A 69 -8.82 3.55 -23.69
CA TRP A 69 -9.15 4.96 -23.44
C TRP A 69 -8.60 5.50 -22.12
N SER A 70 -7.70 4.75 -21.48
CA SER A 70 -7.03 5.16 -20.24
C SER A 70 -5.53 5.39 -20.47
N PRO A 71 -5.12 6.39 -21.26
CA PRO A 71 -3.70 6.72 -21.40
C PRO A 71 -3.14 7.21 -20.06
N GLU A 72 -1.85 6.98 -19.82
CA GLU A 72 -1.13 7.44 -18.61
C GLU A 72 -1.33 8.95 -18.37
N SER A 73 -1.34 9.75 -19.43
CA SER A 73 -1.58 11.19 -19.36
C SER A 73 -2.92 11.56 -18.71
N ALA A 74 -3.96 10.73 -18.79
CA ALA A 74 -5.21 11.00 -18.08
C ALA A 74 -4.98 10.93 -16.54
N GLY A 75 -4.17 9.97 -16.09
CA GLY A 75 -3.73 9.82 -14.70
C GLY A 75 -2.86 10.99 -14.23
N ASP A 76 -1.92 11.40 -15.07
CA ASP A 76 -0.98 12.48 -14.77
C ASP A 76 -1.65 13.84 -14.55
N TYR A 77 -2.82 14.06 -15.16
CA TYR A 77 -3.40 15.39 -15.23
C TYR A 77 -4.80 15.53 -14.61
N ALA A 78 -5.76 14.64 -14.92
CA ALA A 78 -7.17 15.00 -14.73
C ALA A 78 -8.14 13.86 -14.36
N SER A 79 -7.71 12.61 -14.29
CA SER A 79 -8.59 11.51 -13.88
C SER A 79 -9.02 11.59 -12.40
N GLY A 80 -8.18 12.21 -11.57
CA GLY A 80 -8.36 12.34 -10.12
C GLY A 80 -7.46 11.43 -9.28
N THR A 81 -6.75 10.48 -9.88
CA THR A 81 -5.67 9.73 -9.19
C THR A 81 -4.47 10.64 -8.92
N ASN A 82 -3.58 10.24 -8.00
CA ASN A 82 -2.35 10.97 -7.75
C ASN A 82 -1.21 10.45 -8.66
N HIS A 83 -0.43 11.35 -9.24
CA HIS A 83 0.73 10.98 -10.09
C HIS A 83 2.05 10.89 -9.31
N VAL A 84 2.04 11.15 -8.00
CA VAL A 84 3.20 10.93 -7.14
C VAL A 84 3.16 9.50 -6.65
N LEU A 85 3.96 8.64 -7.28
CA LEU A 85 3.89 7.20 -7.10
C LEU A 85 5.22 6.60 -6.61
N PRO A 86 5.17 5.43 -5.96
CA PRO A 86 6.37 4.66 -5.68
C PRO A 86 6.92 4.08 -6.98
N THR A 87 8.22 4.29 -7.21
CA THR A 87 8.94 3.80 -8.39
C THR A 87 10.14 2.95 -7.95
N TYR A 88 10.99 2.51 -8.89
CA TYR A 88 12.25 1.81 -8.60
C TYR A 88 12.09 0.58 -7.67
N GLY A 89 10.97 -0.13 -7.79
CA GLY A 89 10.64 -1.32 -6.99
C GLY A 89 10.02 -1.05 -5.61
N TYR A 90 9.85 0.22 -5.21
CA TYR A 90 9.25 0.55 -3.90
C TYR A 90 7.76 0.23 -3.80
N THR A 91 7.08 -0.06 -4.90
CA THR A 91 5.73 -0.65 -4.95
C THR A 91 5.59 -1.95 -4.16
N ALA A 92 6.70 -2.59 -3.77
CA ALA A 92 6.71 -3.73 -2.87
C ALA A 92 6.14 -3.41 -1.47
N THR A 93 6.28 -2.17 -1.00
CA THR A 93 5.85 -1.76 0.35
C THR A 93 5.22 -0.37 0.44
N CYS A 94 5.43 0.48 -0.56
CA CYS A 94 4.92 1.85 -0.59
C CYS A 94 3.65 1.93 -1.44
N SER A 95 2.79 2.88 -1.11
CA SER A 95 1.55 3.17 -1.84
C SER A 95 1.71 4.43 -2.68
N SER A 96 0.81 4.64 -3.66
CA SER A 96 0.56 5.95 -4.25
C SER A 96 0.41 7.00 -3.16
N LEU A 97 0.96 8.20 -3.37
CA LEU A 97 0.69 9.34 -2.49
C LEU A 97 -0.83 9.57 -2.43
N GLY A 98 -1.35 9.75 -1.23
CA GLY A 98 -2.75 9.97 -0.97
C GLY A 98 -2.97 10.74 0.32
N LEU A 99 -4.23 10.84 0.74
CA LEU A 99 -4.59 11.55 1.97
C LEU A 99 -3.94 10.92 3.22
N ALA A 100 -3.62 9.63 3.18
CA ALA A 100 -2.99 8.91 4.29
C ALA A 100 -1.58 9.46 4.63
N ASP A 101 -0.85 9.99 3.65
CA ASP A 101 0.51 10.50 3.82
C ASP A 101 0.57 11.86 4.53
N PHE A 102 -0.56 12.56 4.58
CA PHE A 102 -0.69 13.88 5.23
C PHE A 102 -1.34 13.78 6.62
N GLN A 103 -1.51 12.56 7.13
CA GLN A 103 -2.11 12.30 8.43
C GLN A 103 -1.37 11.20 9.17
N LYS A 104 -1.76 10.98 10.43
CA LYS A 104 -1.31 9.85 11.24
C LYS A 104 -2.49 9.24 11.97
N ARG A 105 -2.53 7.92 12.06
CA ARG A 105 -3.53 7.19 12.87
C ARG A 105 -3.13 7.26 14.35
N MET A 106 -4.10 7.55 15.22
CA MET A 106 -3.91 7.62 16.67
C MET A 106 -4.95 6.75 17.37
N THR A 107 -4.52 5.84 18.24
CA THR A 107 -5.42 5.02 19.05
C THR A 107 -5.76 5.73 20.35
N VAL A 108 -6.98 5.50 20.86
CA VAL A 108 -7.46 6.01 22.15
C VAL A 108 -8.14 4.86 22.86
N GLN A 109 -7.86 4.69 24.16
CA GLN A 109 -8.56 3.73 25.01
C GLN A 109 -9.07 4.40 26.28
N GLU A 110 -10.28 4.01 26.68
CA GLU A 110 -10.90 4.36 27.94
C GLU A 110 -11.58 3.10 28.48
N LEU A 111 -11.27 2.72 29.71
CA LEU A 111 -11.91 1.59 30.37
C LEU A 111 -12.84 2.14 31.44
N SER A 112 -14.08 1.68 31.43
CA SER A 112 -14.96 1.84 32.59
C SER A 112 -14.40 1.05 33.78
N ARG A 113 -14.92 1.32 34.98
CA ARG A 113 -14.56 0.57 36.19
C ARG A 113 -14.76 -0.94 35.98
N ASP A 114 -15.93 -1.33 35.46
CA ASP A 114 -16.27 -2.74 35.21
C ASP A 114 -15.42 -3.34 34.09
N GLY A 115 -15.16 -2.58 33.02
CA GLY A 115 -14.31 -3.04 31.92
C GLY A 115 -12.87 -3.28 32.36
N PHE A 116 -12.32 -2.39 33.19
CA PHE A 116 -11.01 -2.59 33.82
C PHE A 116 -11.02 -3.82 34.75
N ALA A 117 -12.02 -3.94 35.63
CA ALA A 117 -12.10 -5.06 36.56
C ALA A 117 -12.17 -6.42 35.84
N ALA A 118 -12.90 -6.49 34.73
CA ALA A 118 -13.00 -7.70 33.89
C ALA A 118 -11.67 -8.07 33.21
N LEU A 119 -10.82 -7.09 32.89
CA LEU A 119 -9.52 -7.31 32.23
C LEU A 119 -8.34 -7.42 33.20
N ALA A 120 -8.50 -6.97 34.44
CA ALA A 120 -7.40 -6.82 35.39
C ALA A 120 -6.59 -8.13 35.59
N SER A 121 -7.27 -9.26 35.80
CA SER A 121 -6.59 -10.54 36.01
C SER A 121 -5.77 -10.98 34.80
N THR A 122 -6.28 -10.78 33.58
CA THR A 122 -5.54 -11.05 32.35
C THR A 122 -4.25 -10.23 32.27
N ILE A 123 -4.33 -8.93 32.59
CA ILE A 123 -3.17 -8.04 32.54
C ILE A 123 -2.13 -8.42 33.59
N GLU A 124 -2.56 -8.73 34.82
CA GLU A 124 -1.63 -9.14 35.88
C GLU A 124 -0.90 -10.45 35.56
N ILE A 125 -1.59 -11.43 34.96
CA ILE A 125 -1.00 -12.71 34.56
C ILE A 125 0.05 -12.50 33.47
N LEU A 126 -0.27 -11.71 32.44
CA LEU A 126 0.66 -11.40 31.35
C LEU A 126 1.89 -10.63 31.87
N ALA A 127 1.67 -9.58 32.67
CA ALA A 127 2.76 -8.79 33.24
C ALA A 127 3.66 -9.61 34.17
N ALA A 128 3.10 -10.54 34.95
CA ALA A 128 3.88 -11.46 35.77
C ALA A 128 4.71 -12.44 34.93
N ALA A 129 4.14 -12.99 33.85
CA ALA A 129 4.85 -13.89 32.93
C ALA A 129 6.04 -13.20 32.25
N GLU A 130 5.91 -11.91 31.94
CA GLU A 130 6.98 -11.07 31.39
C GLU A 130 7.96 -10.52 32.45
N ARG A 131 7.73 -10.82 33.74
CA ARG A 131 8.51 -10.30 34.89
C ARG A 131 8.52 -8.76 34.96
N LEU A 132 7.42 -8.13 34.57
CA LEU A 132 7.22 -6.68 34.61
C LEU A 132 6.39 -6.28 35.83
N ASP A 133 6.98 -6.39 37.03
CA ASP A 133 6.26 -6.15 38.30
C ASP A 133 5.62 -4.76 38.39
N ALA A 134 6.26 -3.72 37.83
CA ALA A 134 5.68 -2.38 37.80
C ALA A 134 4.37 -2.30 36.98
N HIS A 135 4.29 -3.01 35.85
CA HIS A 135 3.07 -3.07 35.03
C HIS A 135 1.96 -3.81 35.78
N LYS A 136 2.30 -4.94 36.42
CA LYS A 136 1.37 -5.68 37.27
C LYS A 136 0.85 -4.81 38.43
N ASN A 137 1.75 -4.16 39.16
CA ASN A 137 1.42 -3.35 40.32
C ASN A 137 0.49 -2.16 39.97
N ALA A 138 0.63 -1.59 38.76
CA ALA A 138 -0.28 -0.55 38.29
C ALA A 138 -1.75 -1.02 38.21
N VAL A 139 -1.98 -2.30 37.88
CA VAL A 139 -3.29 -2.93 37.88
C VAL A 139 -3.73 -3.25 39.32
N THR A 140 -2.85 -3.90 40.09
CA THR A 140 -3.14 -4.34 41.46
C THR A 140 -3.58 -3.18 42.37
N LEU A 141 -2.92 -2.01 42.28
CA LEU A 141 -3.30 -0.82 43.03
C LEU A 141 -4.71 -0.32 42.71
N ARG A 142 -5.13 -0.39 41.44
CA ARG A 142 -6.48 0.04 41.01
C ARG A 142 -7.54 -0.97 41.42
N VAL A 143 -7.23 -2.27 41.34
CA VAL A 143 -8.12 -3.33 41.86
C VAL A 143 -8.33 -3.16 43.36
N ALA A 144 -7.27 -2.85 44.12
CA ALA A 144 -7.37 -2.58 45.56
C ALA A 144 -8.26 -1.36 45.83
N ALA A 145 -8.02 -0.23 45.14
CA ALA A 145 -8.83 0.97 45.29
C ALA A 145 -10.32 0.77 44.93
N LEU A 146 -10.64 -0.08 43.94
CA LEU A 146 -12.04 -0.41 43.62
C LEU A 146 -12.70 -1.23 44.73
N LYS A 147 -11.96 -2.14 45.38
CA LYS A 147 -12.46 -2.93 46.51
C LYS A 147 -12.70 -2.08 47.76
N GLU A 148 -11.90 -1.04 47.98
CA GLU A 148 -12.07 -0.10 49.11
C GLU A 148 -13.26 0.85 48.95
N GLN A 149 -13.72 1.07 47.71
CA GLN A 149 -14.85 1.95 47.39
C GLN A 149 -16.19 1.20 47.27
N ALA A 150 -16.17 -0.13 47.35
CA ALA A 150 -17.34 -1.00 47.31
C ALA A 150 -17.87 -1.26 48.72
#